data_AF-A0A354F1T3-F1
#
_entry.id   AF-A0A354F1T3-F1
#
_cell.length_a   1.000
_cell.length_b   1.000
_cell.length_c   1.000
_cell.angle_alpha   90.00
_cell.angle_beta   90.00
_cell.angle_gamma   90.00
#
_symmetry.space_group_name_H-M   'P 1'
#
loop_
_entity.id
_entity.type
_entity.pdbx_description
1 polymer ?
#
loop_
_entity_poly.entity_id
_entity_poly.type
_entity_poly.pdbx_seq_one_letter_code
_entity_poly.pdbx_strand_id
1 'polypeptide(L)' 'MIGQIDMIVTLLGIGYGAVLILAAFVSNKITEALRIDALFMPKPSETTRPLNLVAGIAIAGYSLYSLLK' A
#
# COMPACT_ATOMS: atom_id res chain seq x y z
N MET A 1 -20.87 -9.19 -12.20
CA MET A 1 -20.56 -7.94 -12.91
C MET A 1 -19.94 -7.01 -11.88
N ILE A 2 -18.64 -6.74 -11.96
CA ILE A 2 -17.97 -5.84 -11.01
C ILE A 2 -18.48 -4.43 -11.26
N GLY A 3 -18.95 -3.73 -10.24
CA GLY A 3 -19.42 -2.36 -10.37
C GLY A 3 -18.27 -1.42 -10.74
N GLN A 4 -18.57 -0.31 -11.42
CA GLN A 4 -17.55 0.69 -11.78
C GLN A 4 -16.78 1.20 -10.55
N ILE A 5 -17.48 1.37 -9.42
CA ILE A 5 -16.87 1.79 -8.14
C ILE A 5 -15.93 0.69 -7.61
N ASP A 6 -16.37 -0.57 -7.61
CA ASP A 6 -15.58 -1.70 -7.13
C ASP A 6 -14.27 -1.83 -7.93
N MET A 7 -14.32 -1.62 -9.24
CA MET A 7 -13.15 -1.64 -10.11
C MET A 7 -12.16 -0.52 -9.75
N ILE A 8 -12.64 0.71 -9.53
CA ILE A 8 -11.79 1.84 -9.13
C ILE A 8 -11.12 1.57 -7.78
N VAL A 9 -11.90 1.12 -6.78
CA VAL A 9 -11.37 0.82 -5.44
C VAL A 9 -10.32 -0.28 -5.51
N THR A 10 -10.56 -1.32 -6.32
CA THR A 10 -9.62 -2.42 -6.52
C THR A 10 -8.31 -1.94 -7.15
N LEU A 11 -8.38 -1.12 -8.19
CA LEU A 11 -7.19 -0.56 -8.85
C LEU A 11 -6.40 0.36 -7.91
N LEU A 12 -7.09 1.18 -7.11
CA LEU A 12 -6.46 2.02 -6.09
C LEU A 12 -5.78 1.17 -5.02
N GLY A 13 -6.41 0.08 -4.57
CA GLY A 13 -5.82 -0.86 -3.62
C GLY A 13 -4.54 -1.50 -4.15
N ILE A 14 -4.55 -1.97 -5.40
CA ILE A 14 -3.35 -2.51 -6.06
C ILE A 14 -2.26 -1.44 -6.15
N GLY A 15 -2.60 -0.24 -6.64
CA GLY A 15 -1.65 0.86 -6.79
C GLY A 15 -1.04 1.31 -5.47
N TYR A 16 -1.87 1.48 -4.43
CA TYR A 16 -1.41 1.87 -3.11
C TYR A 16 -0.55 0.78 -2.46
N GLY A 17 -0.95 -0.48 -2.56
CA GLY A 17 -0.15 -1.60 -2.07
C GLY A 17 1.23 -1.66 -2.73
N ALA A 18 1.32 -1.42 -4.04
CA ALA A 18 2.60 -1.33 -4.75
C ALA A 18 3.48 -0.18 -4.24
N VAL A 19 2.89 1.00 -3.99
CA VAL A 19 3.62 2.14 -3.40
C VAL A 19 4.16 1.79 -2.01
N LEU A 20 3.39 1.10 -1.17
CA LEU A 20 3.84 0.70 0.16
C LEU A 20 4.98 -0.33 0.12
N ILE A 21 4.91 -1.29 -0.82
CA ILE A 21 6.02 -2.21 -1.06
C ILE A 21 7.28 -1.42 -1.44
N LEU A 22 7.17 -0.44 -2.36
CA LEU A 22 8.29 0.42 -2.74
C LEU A 22 8.81 1.28 -1.59
N ALA A 23 7.92 1.80 -0.74
CA ALA A 23 8.28 2.65 0.41
C ALA A 23 9.13 1.93 1.46
N ALA A 24 9.09 0.59 1.48
CA ALA A 24 9.95 -0.22 2.33
C ALA A 24 11.42 -0.20 1.88
N PHE A 25 11.70 0.08 0.61
CA PHE A 25 13.05 0.01 0.01
C PHE A 25 13.58 1.37 -0.47
N VAL A 26 12.69 2.27 -0.90
CA VAL A 26 13.05 3.54 -1.52
C VAL A 26 12.45 4.69 -0.73
N SER A 27 13.29 5.70 -0.49
CA SER A 27 12.91 6.96 0.12
C SER A 27 12.86 8.07 -0.92
N ASN A 28 11.67 8.55 -1.22
CA ASN A 28 11.41 9.72 -2.06
C ASN A 28 10.13 10.44 -1.61
N LYS A 29 9.88 11.63 -2.14
CA LYS A 29 8.73 12.47 -1.76
C LYS A 29 7.38 11.74 -1.81
N ILE A 30 7.18 10.85 -2.78
CA ILE A 30 5.92 10.11 -2.96
C ILE A 30 5.82 9.01 -1.92
N THR A 31 6.84 8.17 -1.80
CA THR A 31 6.87 7.07 -0.82
C THR A 31 6.75 7.59 0.60
N GLU A 32 7.45 8.66 0.96
CA GLU A 32 7.39 9.25 2.31
C GLU A 32 6.00 9.80 2.64
N ALA A 33 5.32 10.41 1.67
CA ALA A 33 3.98 10.96 1.87
C ALA A 33 2.89 9.88 2.05
N LEU A 34 3.14 8.66 1.53
CA LEU A 34 2.14 7.60 1.45
C LEU A 34 2.40 6.42 2.40
N ARG A 35 3.51 6.47 3.13
CA ARG A 35 3.89 5.51 4.16
C ARG A 35 2.77 5.29 5.18
N ILE A 36 2.40 4.03 5.36
CA ILE A 36 1.37 3.65 6.34
C ILE A 36 1.92 3.70 7.77
N ASP A 37 3.19 3.41 7.98
CA ASP A 37 3.79 3.44 9.31
C ASP A 37 3.83 4.87 9.87
N ALA A 38 3.93 5.88 9.02
CA ALA A 38 3.84 7.29 9.40
C ALA A 38 2.45 7.72 9.93
N LEU A 39 1.40 6.94 9.65
CA LEU A 39 0.05 7.21 10.16
C LEU A 39 -0.14 6.70 11.60
N PHE A 40 0.63 5.69 12.00
CA PHE A 40 0.46 5.01 13.29
C PHE A 40 1.62 5.25 14.26
N MET A 41 2.80 5.63 13.76
CA MET A 41 3.99 5.84 14.57
C MET A 41 4.25 7.33 14.80
N PRO A 42 4.56 7.78 16.04
CA PRO A 42 4.88 9.17 16.33
C PRO A 42 6.19 9.67 15.69
N LYS A 43 7.12 8.73 15.43
CA LYS A 43 8.45 8.99 14.86
C LYS A 43 8.79 7.89 13.85
N PRO A 44 8.13 7.88 12.67
CA PRO A 44 8.43 6.90 11.63
C PRO A 44 9.89 7.04 11.21
N SER A 45 10.58 5.91 11.07
CA SER A 45 12.01 5.88 10.75
C SER A 45 12.33 4.70 9.83
N GLU A 46 13.60 4.49 9.50
CA GLU A 46 14.06 3.35 8.70
C GLU A 46 13.67 2.01 9.34
N THR A 47 13.66 1.92 10.68
CA THR A 47 13.34 0.67 11.38
C THR A 47 11.86 0.29 11.28
N THR A 48 10.97 1.26 11.02
CA THR A 48 9.53 1.03 10.87
C THR A 48 9.13 0.84 9.41
N ARG A 49 10.02 1.14 8.45
CA ARG A 49 9.77 0.94 7.01
C ARG A 49 9.29 -0.45 6.63
N PRO A 50 9.81 -1.57 7.20
CA PRO A 50 9.33 -2.91 6.86
C PRO A 50 7.83 -3.12 7.09
N LEU A 51 7.18 -2.32 7.95
CA LEU A 51 5.73 -2.37 8.13
C LEU A 51 4.98 -2.02 6.84
N ASN A 52 5.54 -1.13 6.00
CA ASN A 52 4.97 -0.79 4.70
C ASN A 52 5.02 -1.99 3.74
N LEU A 53 6.05 -2.83 3.81
CA LEU A 53 6.12 -4.04 3.00
C LEU A 53 4.99 -5.01 3.37
N VAL A 54 4.83 -5.28 4.67
CA VAL A 54 3.80 -6.20 5.17
C VAL A 54 2.40 -5.69 4.80
N ALA A 55 2.13 -4.40 5.07
CA ALA A 55 0.86 -3.79 4.72
C ALA A 55 0.63 -3.74 3.20
N GLY A 56 1.66 -3.41 2.42
CA GLY A 56 1.60 -3.34 0.97
C GLY A 56 1.28 -4.68 0.33
N ILE A 57 1.92 -5.77 0.78
CA ILE A 57 1.61 -7.14 0.35
C ILE A 57 0.17 -7.50 0.72
N ALA A 58 -0.28 -7.19 1.94
CA ALA A 58 -1.64 -7.49 2.37
C ALA A 58 -2.69 -6.76 1.52
N ILE A 59 -2.50 -5.45 1.28
CA ILE A 59 -3.42 -4.61 0.52
C ILE A 59 -3.42 -5.00 -0.97
N ALA A 60 -2.24 -5.10 -1.60
CA ALA A 60 -2.12 -5.48 -3.01
C ALA A 60 -2.63 -6.91 -3.23
N GLY A 61 -2.26 -7.84 -2.35
CA GLY A 61 -2.68 -9.24 -2.41
C GLY A 61 -4.20 -9.41 -2.27
N TYR A 62 -4.82 -8.72 -1.31
CA TYR A 62 -6.27 -8.75 -1.15
C TYR A 62 -6.99 -8.12 -2.35
N SER A 63 -6.49 -7.00 -2.86
CA SER A 63 -7.08 -6.31 -4.01
C SER A 63 -6.97 -7.16 -5.27
N LEU A 64 -5.83 -7.81 -5.49
CA LEU A 64 -5.62 -8.71 -6.62
C LEU A 64 -6.50 -9.96 -6.50
N TYR A 65 -6.61 -10.56 -5.31
CA TYR A 65 -7.52 -11.67 -5.06
C TYR A 65 -8.98 -11.29 -5.35
N SER A 66 -9.39 -10.09 -4.92
CA SER A 66 -10.73 -9.57 -5.16
C SER A 66 -11.02 -9.30 -6.63
N LEU A 67 -10.01 -8.93 -7.43
CA LEU A 67 -10.15 -8.74 -8.87
C LEU A 67 -10.38 -10.07 -9.62
N LEU A 68 -9.76 -11.14 -9.13
CA LEU A 68 -9.77 -12.45 -9.77
C LEU A 68 -11.00 -13.32 -9.41
N LYS A 69 -11.82 -12.87 -8.45
CA LYS A 69 -13.00 -13.59 -7.94
C LYS A 69 -14.29 -12.95 -8.44
#